data_AF-A0A1F1X1G6-F1
#
_entry.id   AF-A0A1F1X1G6-F1
#
_cell.length_a   1.000
_cell.length_b   1.000
_cell.length_c   1.000
_cell.angle_alpha   90.00
_cell.angle_beta   90.00
_cell.angle_gamma   90.00
#
_symmetry.space_group_name_H-M   'P 1'
#
loop_
_entity.id
_entity.type
_entity.pdbx_description
1 polymer ?
#
loop_
_entity_poly.entity_id
_entity_poly.type
_entity_poly.pdbx_seq_one_letter_code
_entity_poly.pdbx_strand_id
1 'polypeptide(L)'
;MGILDRIERSLDRGVTSVFSPGRGQLKPLDLAQGLKRECDDQIQVLDRTRTLAPNVYTVYLHPQDFERFSSWQDTLLDELQRVLMEHADKQRYMFVGAVSVALEQDEEVRQGRFETESRTERGSVAPATGAAQDSPGGSPIVEIDGQQYLLTGPVTVIGRGGDADIILEDTGVSRHHLELRAEPDSSLVATDLGSTNGTFVDGERIRTPVPLHDRSLIKIGRTRLTVLLPGSGPAAW
;
A
#
# COMPACT_ATOMS: atom_id res chain seq x y z
N MET A 1 -7.55 13.03 -9.69
CA MET A 1 -6.88 14.23 -9.15
C MET A 1 -5.39 14.05 -9.30
N GLY A 2 -4.64 15.11 -9.61
CA GLY A 2 -3.22 15.02 -9.87
C GLY A 2 -2.38 14.96 -8.58
N ILE A 3 -1.16 14.43 -8.73
CA ILE A 3 -0.08 14.46 -7.73
C ILE A 3 0.13 15.88 -7.19
N LEU A 4 0.09 16.87 -8.11
CA LEU A 4 0.28 18.28 -7.79
C LEU A 4 -0.83 18.84 -6.90
N ASP A 5 -2.10 18.54 -7.19
CA ASP A 5 -3.26 19.03 -6.41
C ASP A 5 -3.24 18.51 -4.95
N ARG A 6 -2.60 17.37 -4.69
CA ARG A 6 -2.48 16.78 -3.34
C ARG A 6 -1.28 17.31 -2.59
N ILE A 7 -0.14 17.43 -3.27
CA ILE A 7 1.05 18.10 -2.71
C ILE A 7 0.66 19.53 -2.29
N GLU A 8 -0.01 20.28 -3.17
CA GLU A 8 -0.52 21.63 -2.88
C GLU A 8 -1.44 21.70 -1.65
N ARG A 9 -2.30 20.69 -1.44
CA ARG A 9 -3.19 20.63 -0.27
C ARG A 9 -2.49 20.23 1.04
N SER A 10 -1.40 19.45 0.99
CA SER A 10 -0.59 19.14 2.17
C SER A 10 0.17 20.37 2.67
N LEU A 11 0.51 21.30 1.77
CA LEU A 11 1.26 22.54 2.05
C LEU A 11 0.44 23.67 2.69
N ASP A 12 -0.86 23.45 2.93
CA ASP A 12 -1.78 24.43 3.52
C ASP A 12 -1.50 24.70 5.02
N ARG A 13 -0.51 24.00 5.60
CA ARG A 13 0.11 24.32 6.90
C ARG A 13 1.56 24.83 6.72
N GLY A 14 1.70 26.03 6.14
CA GLY A 14 2.79 26.93 6.49
C GLY A 14 4.06 26.94 5.64
N VAL A 15 4.07 26.47 4.38
CA VAL A 15 5.21 26.73 3.47
C VAL A 15 4.74 26.94 2.02
N THR A 16 4.20 28.11 1.71
CA THR A 16 3.74 28.48 0.35
C THR A 16 4.89 28.93 -0.59
N SER A 17 6.15 28.92 -0.14
CA SER A 17 7.24 29.62 -0.84
C SER A 17 8.21 28.73 -1.66
N VAL A 18 8.04 27.41 -1.73
CA VAL A 18 9.06 26.49 -2.30
C VAL A 18 8.84 26.15 -3.79
N PHE A 19 7.76 26.66 -4.41
CA PHE A 19 7.40 26.33 -5.80
C PHE A 19 7.94 27.30 -6.87
N SER A 20 8.75 28.30 -6.49
CA SER A 20 9.39 29.19 -7.48
C SER A 20 10.47 28.39 -8.25
N PRO A 21 10.22 28.04 -9.52
CA PRO A 21 11.02 27.06 -10.22
C PRO A 21 12.32 27.67 -10.75
N GLY A 22 13.46 27.08 -10.38
CA GLY A 22 14.70 27.23 -11.14
C GLY A 22 14.68 26.31 -12.38
N ARG A 23 15.21 26.79 -13.51
CA ARG A 23 15.37 25.96 -14.72
C ARG A 23 16.31 24.78 -14.40
N GLY A 24 15.86 23.55 -14.63
CA GLY A 24 16.68 22.34 -14.43
C GLY A 24 16.56 21.66 -13.06
N GLN A 25 15.67 22.12 -12.17
CA GLN A 25 15.38 21.45 -10.90
C GLN A 25 14.50 20.22 -11.10
N LEU A 26 14.82 19.14 -10.39
CA LEU A 26 14.04 17.92 -10.33
C LEU A 26 12.68 18.19 -9.67
N LYS A 27 11.60 17.69 -10.28
CA LYS A 27 10.23 17.85 -9.80
C LYS A 27 9.66 16.52 -9.32
N PRO A 28 8.71 16.53 -8.37
CA PRO A 28 7.99 15.31 -7.96
C PRO A 28 7.29 14.60 -9.12
N LEU A 29 6.81 15.34 -10.12
CA LEU A 29 6.22 14.73 -11.33
C LEU A 29 7.25 13.93 -12.13
N ASP A 30 8.50 14.36 -12.17
CA ASP A 30 9.57 13.66 -12.90
C ASP A 30 9.85 12.31 -12.21
N LEU A 31 9.88 12.28 -10.87
CA LEU A 31 10.02 11.05 -10.08
C LEU A 31 8.86 10.09 -10.35
N ALA A 32 7.63 10.60 -10.32
CA ALA A 32 6.43 9.81 -10.57
C ALA A 32 6.42 9.20 -11.98
N GLN A 33 6.83 9.96 -13.00
CA GLN A 33 6.97 9.45 -14.36
C GLN A 33 8.08 8.41 -14.48
N GLY A 34 9.21 8.63 -13.80
CA GLY A 34 10.32 7.68 -13.74
C GLY A 34 9.91 6.35 -13.12
N LEU A 35 9.26 6.39 -11.96
CA LEU A 35 8.79 5.19 -11.26
C LEU A 35 7.77 4.39 -12.06
N LYS A 36 6.85 5.05 -12.80
CA LYS A 36 5.94 4.34 -13.70
C LYS A 36 6.69 3.62 -14.82
N ARG A 37 7.66 4.30 -15.42
CA ARG A 37 8.49 3.72 -16.46
C ARG A 37 9.30 2.53 -15.93
N GLU A 38 9.95 2.68 -14.77
CA GLU A 38 10.65 1.59 -14.09
C GLU A 38 9.71 0.40 -13.83
N CYS A 39 8.49 0.67 -13.35
CA CYS A 39 7.46 -0.34 -13.15
C CYS A 39 7.13 -1.11 -14.43
N ASP A 40 6.90 -0.39 -15.55
CA ASP A 40 6.62 -1.00 -16.85
C ASP A 40 7.82 -1.79 -17.40
N ASP A 41 9.04 -1.26 -17.23
CA ASP A 41 10.28 -1.86 -17.75
C ASP A 41 10.66 -3.16 -17.00
N GLN A 42 10.24 -3.30 -15.73
CA GLN A 42 10.60 -4.42 -14.84
C GLN A 42 9.47 -5.43 -14.58
N ILE A 43 8.39 -5.40 -15.35
CA ILE A 43 7.31 -6.38 -15.19
C ILE A 43 7.77 -7.82 -15.47
N GLN A 44 7.20 -8.76 -14.72
CA GLN A 44 7.42 -10.19 -14.89
C GLN A 44 6.11 -10.88 -15.28
N VAL A 45 6.06 -11.46 -16.48
CA VAL A 45 4.89 -12.22 -16.93
C VAL A 45 4.92 -13.60 -16.28
N LEU A 46 3.96 -13.89 -15.40
CA LEU A 46 3.84 -15.17 -14.73
C LEU A 46 3.06 -16.18 -15.58
N ASP A 47 1.93 -15.75 -16.13
CA ASP A 47 1.12 -16.52 -17.08
C ASP A 47 0.29 -15.62 -18.00
N ARG A 48 -0.66 -16.19 -18.75
CA ARG A 48 -1.50 -15.46 -19.72
C ARG A 48 -2.40 -14.40 -19.11
N THR A 49 -2.62 -14.45 -17.80
CA THR A 49 -3.57 -13.59 -17.06
C THR A 49 -2.91 -12.77 -15.97
N ARG A 50 -1.68 -13.12 -15.56
CA ARG A 50 -0.99 -12.50 -14.42
C ARG A 50 0.37 -11.94 -14.83
N THR A 51 0.49 -10.63 -14.69
CA THR A 51 1.73 -9.87 -14.85
C THR A 51 2.09 -9.24 -13.52
N LEU A 52 3.27 -9.52 -13.01
CA LEU A 52 3.76 -9.00 -11.74
C LEU A 52 4.54 -7.70 -11.96
N ALA A 53 4.23 -6.68 -11.17
CA ALA A 53 5.05 -5.48 -11.05
C ALA A 53 5.97 -5.60 -9.82
N PRO A 54 7.14 -4.94 -9.83
CA PRO A 54 7.94 -4.74 -8.63
C PRO A 54 7.13 -4.03 -7.54
N ASN A 55 7.46 -4.26 -6.28
CA ASN A 55 6.77 -3.63 -5.15
C ASN A 55 7.72 -2.91 -4.20
N VAL A 56 9.02 -2.94 -4.45
CA VAL A 56 10.01 -2.16 -3.70
C VAL A 56 10.80 -1.31 -4.68
N TYR A 57 10.78 0.00 -4.47
CA TYR A 57 11.45 0.98 -5.32
C TYR A 57 12.37 1.87 -4.48
N THR A 58 13.59 2.06 -4.94
CA THR A 58 14.52 3.05 -4.38
C THR A 58 14.82 4.08 -5.46
N VAL A 59 14.66 5.36 -5.13
CA VAL A 59 15.03 6.48 -5.99
C VAL A 59 16.28 7.13 -5.43
N TYR A 60 17.36 7.08 -6.20
CA TYR A 60 18.64 7.69 -5.86
C TYR A 60 18.70 9.12 -6.37
N LEU A 61 19.03 10.04 -5.46
CA LEU A 61 19.04 11.48 -5.69
C LEU A 61 20.39 12.07 -5.30
N HIS A 62 20.83 13.08 -6.05
CA HIS A 62 21.92 13.93 -5.59
C HIS A 62 21.59 14.55 -4.22
N PRO A 63 22.53 14.66 -3.26
CA PRO A 63 22.24 15.14 -1.89
C PRO A 63 21.49 16.48 -1.85
N GLN A 64 21.85 17.44 -2.72
CA GLN A 64 21.15 18.73 -2.81
C GLN A 64 19.69 18.62 -3.24
N ASP A 65 19.34 17.64 -4.08
CA ASP A 65 17.94 17.42 -4.47
C ASP A 65 17.19 16.66 -3.37
N PHE A 66 17.84 15.70 -2.71
CA PHE A 66 17.27 15.01 -1.55
C PHE A 66 16.90 15.97 -0.41
N GLU A 67 17.82 16.88 -0.03
CA GLU A 67 17.57 17.86 1.03
C GLU A 67 16.35 18.74 0.74
N ARG A 68 16.06 19.02 -0.53
CA ARG A 68 14.89 19.82 -0.93
C ARG A 68 13.57 19.09 -0.69
N PHE A 69 13.56 17.76 -0.75
CA PHE A 69 12.40 16.92 -0.49
C PHE A 69 12.20 16.63 1.01
N SER A 70 13.26 16.74 1.82
CA SER A 70 13.26 16.36 3.25
C SER A 70 12.05 16.86 4.04
N SER A 71 11.66 18.12 3.86
CA SER A 71 10.55 18.74 4.62
C SER A 71 9.16 18.16 4.31
N TRP A 72 8.98 17.48 3.18
CA TRP A 72 7.72 16.90 2.74
C TRP A 72 7.92 15.47 2.18
N GLN A 73 9.00 14.81 2.60
CA GLN A 73 9.42 13.52 2.10
C GLN A 73 8.34 12.45 2.32
N ASP A 74 7.75 12.38 3.50
CA ASP A 74 6.71 11.39 3.82
C ASP A 74 5.50 11.54 2.88
N THR A 75 5.00 12.78 2.71
CA THR A 75 3.90 13.07 1.79
C THR A 75 4.25 12.73 0.34
N LEU A 76 5.49 12.99 -0.09
CA LEU A 76 5.96 12.62 -1.42
C LEU A 76 5.94 11.11 -1.60
N LEU A 77 6.52 10.36 -0.65
CA LEU A 77 6.59 8.91 -0.70
C LEU A 77 5.21 8.27 -0.77
N ASP A 78 4.27 8.72 0.05
CA ASP A 78 2.88 8.24 0.04
C ASP A 78 2.21 8.47 -1.33
N GLU A 79 2.44 9.64 -1.94
CA GLU A 79 1.88 9.95 -3.25
C GLU A 79 2.54 9.13 -4.36
N LEU A 80 3.87 8.92 -4.31
CA LEU A 80 4.57 8.07 -5.28
C LEU A 80 4.11 6.61 -5.20
N GLN A 81 3.91 6.08 -3.99
CA GLN A 81 3.32 4.75 -3.78
C GLN A 81 1.93 4.66 -4.39
N ARG A 82 1.07 5.65 -4.12
CA ARG A 82 -0.28 5.71 -4.71
C ARG A 82 -0.24 5.75 -6.22
N VAL A 83 0.67 6.52 -6.80
CA VAL A 83 0.84 6.64 -8.24
C VAL A 83 1.21 5.30 -8.88
N LEU A 84 2.08 4.52 -8.23
CA LEU A 84 2.43 3.16 -8.65
C LEU A 84 1.23 2.21 -8.56
N MET A 85 0.47 2.26 -7.46
CA MET A 85 -0.74 1.45 -7.30
C MET A 85 -1.80 1.79 -8.37
N GLU A 86 -2.07 3.07 -8.61
CA GLU A 86 -3.01 3.52 -9.64
C GLU A 86 -2.54 3.17 -11.07
N HIS A 87 -1.23 3.15 -11.31
CA HIS A 87 -0.66 2.76 -12.59
C HIS A 87 -0.78 1.25 -12.81
N ALA A 88 -0.38 0.45 -11.83
CA ALA A 88 -0.50 -1.01 -11.88
C ALA A 88 -1.96 -1.46 -12.08
N ASP A 89 -2.91 -0.80 -11.40
CA ASP A 89 -4.33 -1.08 -11.61
C ASP A 89 -4.78 -0.83 -13.06
N LYS A 90 -4.43 0.35 -13.63
CA LYS A 90 -4.72 0.69 -15.03
C LYS A 90 -4.07 -0.26 -16.03
N GLN A 91 -2.85 -0.71 -15.75
CA GLN A 91 -2.12 -1.64 -16.60
C GLN A 91 -2.45 -3.12 -16.33
N ARG A 92 -3.33 -3.40 -15.36
CA ARG A 92 -3.69 -4.77 -14.95
C ARG A 92 -2.47 -5.58 -14.45
N TYR A 93 -1.54 -4.94 -13.77
CA TYR A 93 -0.44 -5.61 -13.07
C TYR A 93 -0.86 -6.01 -11.66
N MET A 94 -0.15 -6.97 -11.09
CA MET A 94 -0.32 -7.45 -9.71
C MET A 94 0.96 -7.21 -8.91
N PHE A 95 0.81 -6.95 -7.62
CA PHE A 95 1.94 -6.97 -6.67
C PHE A 95 1.91 -8.28 -5.87
N VAL A 96 3.07 -8.68 -5.36
CA VAL A 96 3.21 -9.84 -4.46
C VAL A 96 3.56 -9.44 -3.03
N GLY A 97 3.53 -8.14 -2.73
CA GLY A 97 3.82 -7.56 -1.44
C GLY A 97 3.33 -6.12 -1.37
N ALA A 98 3.50 -5.47 -0.21
CA ALA A 98 3.22 -4.05 -0.04
C ALA A 98 4.10 -3.23 -0.99
N VAL A 99 3.54 -2.15 -1.55
CA VAL A 99 4.27 -1.24 -2.42
C VAL A 99 5.01 -0.22 -1.55
N SER A 100 6.33 -0.23 -1.59
CA SER A 100 7.19 0.72 -0.90
C SER A 100 8.04 1.51 -1.87
N VAL A 101 8.24 2.78 -1.52
CA VAL A 101 9.12 3.71 -2.24
C VAL A 101 10.03 4.34 -1.19
N ALA A 102 11.33 4.39 -1.47
CA ALA A 102 12.32 5.07 -0.66
C ALA A 102 13.08 6.10 -1.50
N LEU A 103 13.55 7.15 -0.86
CA LEU A 103 14.54 8.07 -1.43
C LEU A 103 15.87 7.80 -0.74
N GLU A 104 16.95 7.73 -1.51
CA GLU A 104 18.32 7.60 -1.01
C GLU A 104 19.22 8.67 -1.65
N GLN A 105 20.30 9.03 -0.96
CA GLN A 105 21.28 9.98 -1.46
C GLN A 105 22.40 9.25 -2.19
N ASP A 106 22.80 9.78 -3.34
CA ASP A 106 23.93 9.30 -4.12
C ASP A 106 24.65 10.48 -4.78
N GLU A 107 25.95 10.63 -4.50
CA GLU A 107 26.80 11.71 -5.05
C GLU A 107 27.15 11.47 -6.53
N GLU A 108 27.05 10.23 -7.02
CA GLU A 108 27.29 9.90 -8.43
C GLU A 108 26.13 10.36 -9.32
N VAL A 109 24.92 10.43 -8.76
CA VAL A 109 23.74 10.95 -9.45
C VAL A 109 23.90 12.44 -9.72
N ARG A 110 23.81 12.81 -11.00
CA ARG A 110 23.89 14.22 -11.40
C ARG A 110 22.71 15.02 -10.84
N GLN A 111 22.99 16.21 -10.28
CA GLN A 111 21.94 17.15 -9.87
C GLN A 111 20.89 17.41 -10.97
N GLY A 112 19.61 17.42 -10.58
CA GLY A 112 18.46 17.51 -11.49
C GLY A 112 18.12 16.21 -12.21
N ARG A 113 18.82 15.11 -11.89
CA ARG A 113 18.54 13.75 -12.34
C ARG A 113 18.31 12.84 -11.13
N PHE A 114 17.85 11.64 -11.43
CA PHE A 114 17.66 10.58 -10.47
C PHE A 114 17.90 9.24 -11.16
N GLU A 115 18.21 8.24 -10.37
CA GLU A 115 18.23 6.84 -10.80
C GLU A 115 17.19 6.05 -10.01
N THR A 116 16.74 4.94 -10.58
CA THR A 116 15.73 4.07 -9.96
C THR A 116 16.24 2.65 -9.93
N GLU A 117 16.09 2.01 -8.80
CA GLU A 117 16.17 0.57 -8.68
C GLU A 117 14.82 0.03 -8.21
N SER A 118 14.45 -1.14 -8.73
CA SER A 118 13.25 -1.83 -8.29
C SER A 118 13.49 -3.31 -8.11
N ARG A 119 12.72 -3.91 -7.21
CA ARG A 119 12.75 -5.34 -6.96
C ARG A 119 11.39 -5.86 -6.49
N THR A 120 11.23 -7.17 -6.61
CA THR A 120 10.02 -7.87 -6.21
C THR A 120 10.27 -8.60 -4.89
N GLU A 121 9.58 -8.19 -3.83
CA GLU A 121 9.63 -8.82 -2.51
C GLU A 121 8.25 -9.35 -2.14
N ARG A 122 8.16 -10.65 -1.83
CA ARG A 122 6.88 -11.25 -1.39
C ARG A 122 6.55 -10.80 0.03
N GLY A 123 5.36 -10.23 0.20
CA GLY A 123 4.79 -9.86 1.48
C GLY A 123 3.61 -10.74 1.87
N SER A 124 3.17 -10.55 3.11
CA SER A 124 1.93 -11.09 3.67
C SER A 124 0.67 -10.40 3.13
N VAL A 125 0.83 -9.20 2.59
CA VAL A 125 -0.22 -8.39 1.97
C VAL A 125 0.27 -7.76 0.69
N ALA A 126 -0.65 -7.50 -0.25
CA ALA A 126 -0.40 -6.71 -1.45
C ALA A 126 -1.62 -5.80 -1.73
N PRO A 127 -1.44 -4.62 -2.34
CA PRO A 127 -2.59 -3.85 -2.82
C PRO A 127 -3.41 -4.66 -3.83
N ALA A 128 -4.74 -4.65 -3.67
CA ALA A 128 -5.63 -5.30 -4.62
C ALA A 128 -5.75 -4.42 -5.87
N THR A 129 -5.13 -4.84 -6.96
CA THR A 129 -5.36 -4.31 -8.30
C THR A 129 -6.49 -5.10 -8.97
N GLY A 130 -7.16 -4.55 -9.98
CA GLY A 130 -8.23 -5.26 -10.69
C GLY A 130 -7.79 -6.63 -11.24
N ALA A 131 -6.52 -6.79 -11.61
CA ALA A 131 -5.97 -8.09 -12.03
C ALA A 131 -5.87 -9.11 -10.87
N ALA A 132 -5.58 -8.65 -9.66
CA ALA A 132 -5.54 -9.50 -8.48
C ALA A 132 -6.93 -9.98 -8.04
N GLN A 133 -7.95 -9.13 -8.21
CA GLN A 133 -9.33 -9.44 -7.83
C GLN A 133 -9.99 -10.49 -8.74
N ASP A 134 -9.61 -10.51 -10.02
CA ASP A 134 -10.16 -11.44 -11.01
C ASP A 134 -9.49 -12.84 -10.98
N SER A 135 -8.50 -13.05 -10.10
CA SER A 135 -7.73 -14.31 -10.07
C SER A 135 -8.56 -15.47 -9.48
N PRO A 136 -8.73 -16.60 -10.21
CA PRO A 136 -9.48 -17.76 -9.71
C PRO A 136 -8.78 -18.43 -8.52
N GLY A 137 -9.53 -18.78 -7.48
CA GLY A 137 -8.98 -19.32 -6.22
C GLY A 137 -8.43 -18.25 -5.28
N GLY A 138 -8.99 -17.04 -5.36
CA GLY A 138 -8.42 -15.80 -4.82
C GLY A 138 -7.96 -15.85 -3.37
N SER A 139 -7.07 -14.93 -3.02
CA SER A 139 -6.75 -14.64 -1.62
C SER A 139 -7.89 -13.83 -0.99
N PRO A 140 -8.14 -13.96 0.33
CA PRO A 140 -9.00 -13.03 1.04
C PRO A 140 -8.58 -11.58 0.82
N ILE A 141 -9.54 -10.68 0.72
CA ILE A 141 -9.32 -9.24 0.62
C ILE A 141 -9.85 -8.57 1.87
N VAL A 142 -9.15 -7.54 2.33
CA VAL A 142 -9.63 -6.64 3.37
C VAL A 142 -9.69 -5.24 2.80
N GLU A 143 -10.87 -4.63 2.84
CA GLU A 143 -11.08 -3.24 2.47
C GLU A 143 -10.98 -2.34 3.70
N ILE A 144 -10.16 -1.30 3.64
CA ILE A 144 -9.89 -0.35 4.71
C ILE A 144 -9.87 1.06 4.11
N ASP A 145 -10.76 1.94 4.57
CA ASP A 145 -10.87 3.33 4.10
C ASP A 145 -10.93 3.47 2.56
N GLY A 146 -11.56 2.49 1.89
CA GLY A 146 -11.71 2.44 0.44
C GLY A 146 -10.51 1.85 -0.32
N GLN A 147 -9.42 1.49 0.37
CA GLN A 147 -8.30 0.74 -0.18
C GLN A 147 -8.47 -0.75 0.09
N GLN A 148 -8.24 -1.57 -0.93
CA GLN A 148 -8.34 -3.02 -0.81
C GLN A 148 -6.95 -3.65 -0.75
N TYR A 149 -6.77 -4.59 0.19
CA TYR A 149 -5.55 -5.32 0.44
C TYR A 149 -5.80 -6.81 0.25
N LEU A 150 -5.07 -7.41 -0.68
CA LEU A 150 -5.01 -8.86 -0.86
C LEU A 150 -4.14 -9.48 0.24
N LEU A 151 -4.65 -10.48 0.95
CA LEU A 151 -3.89 -11.23 1.94
C LEU A 151 -3.11 -12.35 1.24
N THR A 152 -1.85 -12.08 0.92
CA THR A 152 -0.98 -12.98 0.14
C THR A 152 -0.22 -14.00 1.01
N GLY A 153 -0.13 -13.76 2.32
CA GLY A 153 0.49 -14.66 3.29
C GLY A 153 -0.52 -15.33 4.23
N PRO A 154 -0.07 -16.32 5.02
CA PRO A 154 -0.91 -17.04 5.97
C PRO A 154 -1.29 -16.19 7.20
N VAL A 155 -0.51 -15.14 7.50
CA VAL A 155 -0.71 -14.26 8.64
C VAL A 155 -0.51 -12.82 8.17
N THR A 156 -1.44 -11.95 8.55
CA THR A 156 -1.39 -10.51 8.34
C THR A 156 -1.65 -9.80 9.67
N VAL A 157 -0.73 -8.95 10.10
CA VAL A 157 -0.86 -8.10 11.28
C VAL A 157 -1.27 -6.70 10.87
N ILE A 158 -2.36 -6.22 11.47
CA ILE A 158 -2.88 -4.87 11.29
C ILE A 158 -2.69 -4.09 12.58
N GLY A 159 -2.16 -2.88 12.47
CA GLY A 159 -1.92 -2.02 13.61
C GLY A 159 -1.35 -0.67 13.22
N ARG A 160 -0.98 0.15 14.20
CA ARG A 160 -0.33 1.46 13.94
C ARG A 160 1.21 1.41 14.04
N GLY A 161 1.77 0.24 14.36
CA GLY A 161 3.22 0.05 14.47
C GLY A 161 3.85 0.00 13.09
N GLY A 162 5.07 0.54 12.94
CA GLY A 162 5.78 0.51 11.66
C GLY A 162 6.22 -0.89 11.21
N ASP A 163 6.08 -1.88 12.10
CA ASP A 163 6.35 -3.30 11.88
C ASP A 163 5.07 -4.13 11.62
N ALA A 164 3.91 -3.48 11.49
CA ALA A 164 2.68 -4.14 11.04
C ALA A 164 2.67 -4.29 9.51
N ASP A 165 1.99 -5.33 9.00
CA ASP A 165 1.84 -5.56 7.56
C ASP A 165 0.92 -4.51 6.91
N ILE A 166 -0.13 -4.10 7.64
CA ILE A 166 -0.99 -2.98 7.28
C ILE A 166 -0.93 -1.95 8.40
N ILE A 167 -0.36 -0.79 8.09
CA ILE A 167 -0.20 0.32 9.01
C ILE A 167 -1.41 1.25 8.92
N LEU A 168 -2.03 1.52 10.06
CA LEU A 168 -3.18 2.41 10.18
C LEU A 168 -2.82 3.70 10.91
N GLU A 169 -3.18 4.84 10.33
CA GLU A 169 -3.07 6.16 10.94
C GLU A 169 -4.23 6.45 11.92
N ASP A 170 -4.43 5.54 12.89
CA ASP A 170 -5.47 5.68 13.89
C ASP A 170 -4.91 5.57 15.31
N THR A 171 -5.03 6.66 16.07
CA THR A 171 -4.62 6.71 17.48
C THR A 171 -5.43 5.76 18.37
N GLY A 172 -6.61 5.34 17.93
CA GLY A 172 -7.42 4.31 18.58
C GLY A 172 -6.91 2.88 18.36
N VAL A 173 -5.89 2.68 17.51
CA VAL A 173 -5.35 1.38 17.14
C VAL A 173 -4.04 1.10 17.89
N SER A 174 -3.89 -0.11 18.46
CA SER A 174 -2.63 -0.57 19.06
C SER A 174 -1.53 -0.78 18.01
N ARG A 175 -0.26 -0.81 18.43
CA ARG A 175 0.89 -1.05 17.52
C ARG A 175 0.73 -2.35 16.74
N HIS A 176 0.40 -3.42 17.45
CA HIS A 176 -0.16 -4.66 16.90
C HIS A 176 -1.56 -4.80 17.49
N HIS A 177 -2.60 -4.77 16.65
CA HIS A 177 -3.98 -4.74 17.12
C HIS A 177 -4.70 -6.03 16.78
N LEU A 178 -4.63 -6.42 15.51
CA LEU A 178 -5.41 -7.48 14.92
C LEU A 178 -4.48 -8.36 14.09
N GLU A 179 -4.58 -9.66 14.29
CA GLU A 179 -4.02 -10.66 13.39
C GLU A 179 -5.17 -11.25 12.56
N LEU A 180 -4.97 -11.30 11.24
CA LEU A 180 -5.80 -12.07 10.32
C LEU A 180 -4.99 -13.27 9.84
N ARG A 181 -5.52 -14.47 10.07
CA ARG A 181 -4.91 -15.72 9.66
C ARG A 181 -5.71 -16.33 8.51
N ALA A 182 -5.08 -16.43 7.35
CA ALA A 182 -5.65 -17.08 6.19
C ALA A 182 -5.30 -18.57 6.20
N GLU A 183 -6.31 -19.41 6.08
CA GLU A 183 -6.17 -20.86 6.00
C GLU A 183 -6.07 -21.33 4.53
N PRO A 184 -5.58 -22.55 4.26
CA PRO A 184 -5.45 -23.07 2.90
C PRO A 184 -6.77 -23.19 2.11
N ASP A 185 -7.90 -23.19 2.79
CA ASP A 185 -9.25 -23.21 2.21
C ASP A 185 -9.83 -21.81 1.96
N SER A 186 -8.98 -20.78 2.07
CA SER A 186 -9.34 -19.36 1.98
C SER A 186 -10.29 -18.86 3.07
N SER A 187 -10.53 -19.65 4.13
CA SER A 187 -11.17 -19.12 5.33
C SER A 187 -10.22 -18.18 6.07
N LEU A 188 -10.80 -17.25 6.84
CA LEU A 188 -10.06 -16.21 7.55
C LEU A 188 -10.45 -16.19 9.02
N VAL A 189 -9.47 -16.12 9.90
CA VAL A 189 -9.67 -16.04 11.35
C VAL A 189 -9.11 -14.72 11.87
N ALA A 190 -9.91 -13.98 12.64
CA ALA A 190 -9.48 -12.78 13.34
C ALA A 190 -9.07 -13.08 14.78
N THR A 191 -7.92 -12.55 15.20
CA THR A 191 -7.43 -12.62 16.58
C THR A 191 -7.03 -11.23 17.08
N ASP A 192 -7.61 -10.79 18.21
CA ASP A 192 -7.17 -9.57 18.89
C ASP A 192 -5.82 -9.80 19.61
N LEU A 193 -4.82 -8.98 19.33
CA LEU A 193 -3.47 -9.10 19.87
C LEU A 193 -3.28 -8.39 21.21
N GLY A 194 -4.31 -8.40 22.06
CA GLY A 194 -4.28 -7.71 23.36
C GLY A 194 -4.39 -6.20 23.20
N SER A 195 -5.25 -5.74 22.30
CA SER A 195 -5.40 -4.32 22.01
C SER A 195 -6.04 -3.54 23.17
N THR A 196 -5.71 -2.25 23.29
CA THR A 196 -6.23 -1.40 24.38
C THR A 196 -7.75 -1.22 24.29
N ASN A 197 -8.24 -0.96 23.08
CA ASN A 197 -9.66 -0.65 22.84
C ASN A 197 -10.49 -1.90 22.48
N GLY A 198 -9.83 -3.02 22.16
CA GLY A 198 -10.47 -4.25 21.70
C GLY A 198 -10.81 -4.23 20.21
N THR A 199 -10.88 -5.43 19.66
CA THR A 199 -11.42 -5.72 18.33
C THR A 199 -12.91 -6.08 18.41
N PHE A 200 -13.69 -5.56 17.47
CA PHE A 200 -15.10 -5.91 17.30
C PHE A 200 -15.32 -6.52 15.92
N VAL A 201 -16.04 -7.63 15.83
CA VAL A 201 -16.42 -8.30 14.58
C VAL A 201 -17.95 -8.33 14.54
N ASP A 202 -18.53 -7.79 13.46
CA ASP A 202 -19.97 -7.71 13.24
C ASP A 202 -20.74 -7.07 14.42
N GLY A 203 -20.08 -6.13 15.10
CA GLY A 203 -20.62 -5.39 16.25
C GLY A 203 -20.31 -6.02 17.61
N GLU A 204 -19.82 -7.26 17.66
CA GLU A 204 -19.51 -7.97 18.89
C GLU A 204 -18.01 -7.91 19.23
N ARG A 205 -17.68 -7.66 20.50
CA ARG A 205 -16.27 -7.63 20.93
C ARG A 205 -15.74 -9.06 21.04
N ILE A 206 -14.67 -9.35 20.31
CA ILE A 206 -14.03 -10.66 20.36
C ILE A 206 -13.05 -10.76 21.54
N ARG A 207 -12.91 -11.96 22.09
CA ARG A 207 -11.98 -12.29 23.20
C ARG A 207 -11.10 -13.49 22.90
N THR A 208 -11.51 -14.30 21.94
CA THR A 208 -10.81 -15.46 21.40
C THR A 208 -10.75 -15.31 19.88
N PRO A 209 -9.91 -16.10 19.19
CA PRO A 209 -9.95 -16.16 17.73
C PRO A 209 -11.37 -16.47 17.25
N VAL A 210 -11.83 -15.76 16.21
CA VAL A 210 -13.15 -16.00 15.58
C VAL A 210 -12.99 -16.19 14.07
N PRO A 211 -13.71 -17.15 13.45
CA PRO A 211 -13.80 -17.22 12.01
C PRO A 211 -14.57 -15.99 11.48
N LEU A 212 -14.13 -15.49 10.33
CA LEU A 212 -14.75 -14.40 9.61
C LEU A 212 -15.58 -14.95 8.45
N HIS A 213 -16.63 -14.23 8.10
CA HIS A 213 -17.46 -14.52 6.95
C HIS A 213 -17.24 -13.49 5.86
N ASP A 214 -17.70 -13.79 4.64
CA ASP A 214 -17.74 -12.79 3.59
C ASP A 214 -18.57 -11.59 4.05
N ARG A 215 -18.01 -10.39 3.86
CA ARG A 215 -18.53 -9.10 4.33
C ARG A 215 -18.59 -8.92 5.84
N SER A 216 -17.89 -9.74 6.63
CA SER A 216 -17.70 -9.44 8.05
C SER A 216 -17.08 -8.06 8.22
N LEU A 217 -17.67 -7.28 9.14
CA LEU A 217 -17.26 -5.92 9.46
C LEU A 217 -16.41 -5.95 10.73
N ILE A 218 -15.12 -5.63 10.59
CA ILE A 218 -14.22 -5.53 11.72
C ILE A 218 -14.04 -4.06 12.09
N LYS A 219 -14.14 -3.74 13.37
CA LYS A 219 -13.85 -2.41 13.89
C LYS A 219 -12.73 -2.49 14.92
N ILE A 220 -11.69 -1.70 14.69
CA ILE A 220 -10.56 -1.47 15.61
C ILE A 220 -10.35 0.03 15.72
N GLY A 221 -10.32 0.56 16.94
CA GLY A 221 -10.30 2.01 17.15
C GLY A 221 -11.50 2.71 16.46
N ARG A 222 -11.19 3.61 15.53
CA ARG A 222 -12.13 4.32 14.63
C ARG A 222 -12.17 3.71 13.23
N THR A 223 -11.16 2.95 12.84
CA THR A 223 -11.08 2.29 11.54
C THR A 223 -12.07 1.13 11.44
N ARG A 224 -12.68 0.99 10.25
CA ARG A 224 -13.54 -0.13 9.86
C ARG A 224 -12.90 -0.88 8.71
N LEU A 225 -12.96 -2.19 8.78
CA LEU A 225 -12.47 -3.10 7.76
C LEU A 225 -13.64 -3.96 7.27
N THR A 226 -13.70 -4.20 5.97
CA THR A 226 -14.67 -5.14 5.37
C THR A 226 -13.91 -6.31 4.80
N VAL A 227 -14.25 -7.53 5.22
CA VAL A 227 -13.68 -8.77 4.71
C VAL A 227 -14.38 -9.16 3.42
N LEU A 228 -13.63 -9.54 2.39
CA LEU A 228 -14.16 -10.09 1.14
C LEU A 228 -13.49 -11.43 0.90
N LEU A 229 -14.24 -12.53 1.00
CA LEU A 229 -13.70 -13.87 0.81
C LEU A 229 -13.88 -14.33 -0.64
N PRO A 230 -12.87 -15.01 -1.21
CA PRO A 230 -12.94 -15.57 -2.56
C PRO A 230 -14.09 -16.58 -2.66
N GLY A 231 -14.86 -16.53 -3.75
CA GLY A 231 -15.91 -17.53 -4.03
C GLY A 231 -17.28 -17.25 -3.39
N SER A 232 -17.48 -16.12 -2.72
CA SER A 232 -18.81 -15.67 -2.28
C SER A 232 -19.55 -14.89 -3.38
N GLY A 233 -19.48 -15.39 -4.61
CA GLY A 233 -20.50 -15.08 -5.62
C GLY A 233 -21.83 -15.72 -5.21
N PRO A 234 -22.99 -15.17 -5.63
CA PRO A 234 -24.27 -15.83 -5.33
C PRO A 234 -24.18 -17.28 -5.80
N ALA A 235 -24.53 -18.21 -4.91
CA ALA A 235 -24.77 -19.59 -5.32
C ALA A 235 -25.72 -19.54 -6.52
N ALA A 236 -25.22 -19.90 -7.70
CA ALA A 236 -26.05 -20.03 -8.87
C ALA A 236 -27.11 -21.07 -8.55
N TRP A 237 -28.36 -20.61 -8.39
CA TRP A 237 -29.53 -21.45 -8.17
C TRP A 237 -29.81 -22.31 -9.40
#